data_AF-A0A971QBS7-F1
#
_entry.id   AF-A0A971QBS7-F1
#
_cell.length_a   1.000
_cell.length_b   1.000
_cell.length_c   1.000
_cell.angle_alpha   90.00
_cell.angle_beta   90.00
_cell.angle_gamma   90.00
#
_symmetry.space_group_name_H-M   'P 1'
#
loop_
_entity.id
_entity.type
_entity.pdbx_description
1 polymer ?
#
loop_
_entity_poly.entity_id
_entity_poly.type
_entity_poly.pdbx_seq_one_letter_code
_entity_poly.pdbx_strand_id
1 'polypeptide(L)'
;MRLGRDSRRLWAGLGVGAVLALGSARAVAQESARVIPAKQTGDAVASRSGSAVPAAQSLVLGSLPPAAQTGPAVEEEADDGLEVLIIQALDQATDLRVEDVPIRQALQQLADSTGIPIRLAAGTTDLLPYGSQTKLTAVIEGQPLRKSLHALLQPLGLDFEPLKDQVLVSPAPPLRRLARRATWDELDTLQTLQSRAWSDELCEQLTFQFLDMPAGDAAEHRQAIARQAAAVGAGSALDVLEQACDQLDWTWYPQGETVTVLTKTHQVQRQLDTRVSLRYVQSGLSEALMDLGRRADVLIHFDPGVLAALPPQASERFSLSIENATVRQVLEVISGETGLAFVIESGGVRVSSAQAVGVPAVPGSVSTVNSRAQAQATAAALRANPIVGQVNFPLPGGGSFAFFIRQSDLPPEVETLRQSKVTSTINQIRRQLHGEQQQD
;
A
#
# COMPACT_ATOMS: atom_id res chain seq x y z
N MET A 1 -7.79 14.27 69.41
CA MET A 1 -8.96 13.40 69.19
C MET A 1 -8.51 12.19 68.41
N ARG A 2 -8.75 10.99 68.98
CA ARG A 2 -8.45 9.66 68.43
C ARG A 2 -9.55 9.21 67.46
N LEU A 3 -9.16 8.32 66.52
CA LEU A 3 -9.91 7.27 65.78
C LEU A 3 -9.44 7.31 64.32
N GLY A 4 -8.80 6.32 63.70
CA GLY A 4 -8.64 4.90 64.00
C GLY A 4 -9.67 4.05 63.23
N ARG A 5 -9.24 3.44 62.11
CA ARG A 5 -9.72 2.16 61.50
C ARG A 5 -9.08 2.01 60.11
N ASP A 6 -8.05 1.19 59.92
CA ASP A 6 -8.03 -0.27 59.74
C ASP A 6 -8.94 -0.81 58.63
N SER A 7 -8.30 -1.26 57.54
CA SER A 7 -8.82 -2.25 56.59
C SER A 7 -7.66 -3.02 55.95
N ARG A 8 -7.12 -3.98 56.71
CA ARG A 8 -6.39 -5.15 56.20
C ARG A 8 -7.29 -6.37 56.41
N ARG A 9 -7.66 -7.07 55.33
CA ARG A 9 -8.10 -8.49 55.33
C ARG A 9 -7.66 -9.08 53.99
N LEU A 10 -6.64 -9.94 53.97
CA LEU A 10 -6.68 -11.40 54.17
C LEU A 10 -7.04 -12.14 52.88
N TRP A 11 -6.01 -12.57 52.12
CA TRP A 11 -6.03 -13.82 51.36
C TRP A 11 -4.65 -14.47 51.55
N ALA A 12 -4.59 -15.44 52.44
CA ALA A 12 -3.46 -16.35 52.62
C ALA A 12 -4.01 -17.73 53.00
N GLY A 13 -3.40 -18.74 52.40
CA GLY A 13 -3.63 -20.16 52.66
C GLY A 13 -4.38 -20.86 51.52
N LEU A 14 -4.02 -22.06 51.07
CA LEU A 14 -2.87 -22.95 51.22
C LEU A 14 -3.26 -24.15 50.33
N GLY A 15 -2.36 -24.73 49.52
CA GLY A 15 -2.77 -25.86 48.69
C GLY A 15 -1.67 -26.51 47.86
N VAL A 16 -0.90 -27.35 48.54
CA VAL A 16 0.21 -28.19 48.07
C VAL A 16 -0.21 -29.19 46.98
N GLY A 17 0.65 -29.31 45.95
CA GLY A 17 1.14 -30.59 45.43
C GLY A 17 0.37 -31.31 44.32
N ALA A 18 1.02 -31.46 43.16
CA ALA A 18 1.19 -32.75 42.49
C ALA A 18 2.10 -32.59 41.26
N VAL A 19 3.32 -33.11 41.36
CA VAL A 19 4.19 -33.45 40.24
C VAL A 19 3.59 -34.69 39.58
N LEU A 20 3.21 -34.61 38.31
CA LEU A 20 2.92 -35.76 37.46
C LEU A 20 3.66 -35.59 36.14
N ALA A 21 4.84 -36.19 36.11
CA ALA A 21 5.50 -36.59 34.88
C ALA A 21 4.73 -37.79 34.31
N LEU A 22 4.14 -37.62 33.13
CA LEU A 22 3.65 -38.71 32.30
C LEU A 22 4.23 -38.53 30.92
N GLY A 23 5.26 -39.32 30.66
CA GLY A 23 5.80 -39.52 29.33
C GLY A 23 4.73 -40.09 28.42
N SER A 24 4.65 -39.54 27.21
CA SER A 24 3.96 -40.15 26.09
C SER A 24 4.96 -40.25 24.96
N ALA A 25 5.71 -41.35 24.95
CA ALA A 25 6.41 -41.81 23.76
C ALA A 25 5.35 -42.21 22.72
N ARG A 26 5.31 -41.51 21.60
CA ARG A 26 4.65 -41.97 20.38
C ARG A 26 5.69 -41.98 19.26
N ALA A 27 6.40 -43.10 19.17
CA ALA A 27 6.81 -43.61 17.88
C ALA A 27 5.56 -44.19 17.22
N VAL A 28 5.36 -43.95 15.93
CA VAL A 28 4.90 -44.92 14.91
C VAL A 28 4.62 -44.21 13.58
N ALA A 29 5.23 -44.78 12.55
CA ALA A 29 4.87 -44.82 11.13
C ALA A 29 4.97 -43.54 10.29
N GLN A 30 6.16 -43.41 9.70
CA GLN A 30 6.35 -43.10 8.28
C GLN A 30 5.41 -43.98 7.43
N GLU A 31 4.39 -43.40 6.82
CA GLU A 31 3.57 -44.07 5.81
C GLU A 31 3.92 -43.50 4.43
N SER A 32 4.55 -44.37 3.64
CA SER A 32 4.90 -44.14 2.24
C SER A 32 3.66 -44.36 1.38
N ALA A 33 3.04 -43.29 0.88
CA ALA A 33 2.02 -43.40 -0.14
C ALA A 33 2.65 -43.19 -1.53
N ARG A 34 2.95 -44.31 -2.19
CA ARG A 34 3.08 -44.41 -3.65
C ARG A 34 1.74 -44.05 -4.29
N VAL A 35 1.73 -43.12 -5.24
CA VAL A 35 0.63 -42.96 -6.19
C VAL A 35 1.11 -43.42 -7.57
N ILE A 36 0.46 -44.46 -8.07
CA ILE A 36 0.61 -45.00 -9.43
C ILE A 36 -0.35 -44.22 -10.34
N PRO A 37 0.09 -43.73 -11.51
CA PRO A 37 -0.78 -42.96 -12.40
C PRO A 37 -1.72 -43.87 -13.19
N ALA A 38 -3.02 -43.57 -13.13
CA ALA A 38 -4.01 -44.13 -14.04
C ALA A 38 -4.01 -43.35 -15.37
N LYS A 39 -3.77 -44.12 -16.42
CA LYS A 39 -3.90 -43.77 -17.84
C LYS A 39 -5.39 -43.73 -18.20
N GLN A 40 -5.72 -42.86 -19.15
CA GLN A 40 -6.39 -43.18 -20.43
C GLN A 40 -7.67 -42.38 -20.77
N THR A 41 -7.59 -41.73 -21.95
CA THR A 41 -8.63 -41.52 -23.01
C THR A 41 -9.90 -40.76 -22.66
N GLY A 42 -10.41 -39.85 -23.49
CA GLY A 42 -10.14 -39.51 -24.88
C GLY A 42 -11.32 -38.65 -25.40
N ASP A 43 -11.08 -38.01 -26.54
CA ASP A 43 -12.06 -37.43 -27.48
C ASP A 43 -12.97 -36.28 -27.01
N ALA A 44 -12.79 -35.09 -27.62
CA ALA A 44 -13.77 -34.56 -28.57
C ALA A 44 -13.24 -33.31 -29.27
N VAL A 45 -13.01 -33.49 -30.57
CA VAL A 45 -12.79 -32.48 -31.60
C VAL A 45 -14.05 -31.62 -31.77
N ALA A 46 -13.91 -30.30 -31.77
CA ALA A 46 -14.90 -29.40 -32.38
C ALA A 46 -14.22 -28.16 -32.99
N SER A 47 -14.08 -28.23 -34.31
CA SER A 47 -13.73 -27.15 -35.23
C SER A 47 -14.77 -26.03 -35.22
N ARG A 48 -14.33 -24.77 -35.41
CA ARG A 48 -15.00 -23.68 -36.17
C ARG A 48 -14.06 -22.47 -36.22
N SER A 49 -13.54 -22.13 -37.41
CA SER A 49 -14.03 -21.04 -38.28
C SER A 49 -13.93 -19.67 -37.60
N GLY A 50 -13.05 -18.74 -37.97
CA GLY A 50 -12.77 -18.26 -39.33
C GLY A 50 -13.45 -16.90 -39.52
N SER A 51 -12.70 -15.80 -39.32
CA SER A 51 -13.00 -14.45 -39.82
C SER A 51 -11.73 -13.61 -39.66
N ALA A 52 -10.94 -13.41 -40.71
CA ALA A 52 -11.13 -12.42 -41.77
C ALA A 52 -10.79 -10.99 -41.32
N VAL A 53 -9.51 -10.67 -41.57
CA VAL A 53 -8.86 -9.37 -41.55
C VAL A 53 -9.44 -8.47 -42.64
N PRO A 54 -9.70 -7.18 -42.39
CA PRO A 54 -9.64 -6.16 -43.43
C PRO A 54 -8.33 -5.36 -43.32
N ALA A 55 -7.59 -5.39 -44.43
CA ALA A 55 -6.42 -4.59 -44.70
C ALA A 55 -6.77 -3.11 -44.75
N ALA A 56 -6.08 -2.28 -43.95
CA ALA A 56 -6.10 -0.84 -44.07
C ALA A 56 -4.74 -0.34 -44.59
N GLN A 57 -4.88 0.18 -45.80
CA GLN A 57 -3.97 0.89 -46.70
C GLN A 57 -2.82 1.68 -46.06
N SER A 58 -1.67 1.46 -46.68
CA SER A 58 -0.40 2.16 -46.61
C SER A 58 -0.49 3.60 -47.15
N LEU A 59 0.00 4.55 -46.36
CA LEU A 59 0.29 5.92 -46.78
C LEU A 59 1.79 6.21 -46.62
N VAL A 60 2.46 6.13 -47.77
CA VAL A 60 3.47 7.03 -48.35
C VAL A 60 4.35 7.87 -47.40
N LEU A 61 5.62 7.46 -47.42
CA LEU A 61 6.90 8.19 -47.34
C LEU A 61 6.87 9.72 -47.14
N GLY A 62 7.42 10.15 -46.00
CA GLY A 62 8.13 11.42 -45.83
C GLY A 62 9.56 11.13 -45.36
N SER A 63 10.55 11.42 -46.21
CA SER A 63 11.99 11.24 -45.97
C SER A 63 12.53 12.25 -44.94
N LEU A 64 13.03 11.76 -43.81
CA LEU A 64 13.81 12.54 -42.84
C LEU A 64 15.33 12.29 -43.03
N PRO A 65 16.18 13.30 -42.74
CA PRO A 65 17.62 13.24 -42.95
C PRO A 65 18.34 12.31 -41.95
N PRO A 66 19.52 11.77 -42.32
CA PRO A 66 20.25 10.79 -41.51
C PRO A 66 20.95 11.49 -40.33
N ALA A 67 20.43 11.30 -39.12
CA ALA A 67 21.11 11.68 -37.89
C ALA A 67 21.88 10.46 -37.34
N ALA A 68 23.21 10.64 -37.31
CA ALA A 68 24.23 10.02 -36.46
C ALA A 68 23.99 8.63 -35.85
N GLN A 69 24.90 7.73 -36.22
CA GLN A 69 25.02 6.35 -35.82
C GLN A 69 25.45 6.16 -34.34
N THR A 70 24.92 5.08 -33.77
CA THR A 70 25.61 4.09 -32.91
C THR A 70 26.30 4.59 -31.64
N GLY A 71 25.53 4.61 -30.54
CA GLY A 71 26.06 4.18 -29.25
C GLY A 71 26.04 2.64 -29.16
N PRO A 72 27.01 1.99 -28.51
CA PRO A 72 27.04 0.54 -28.37
C PRO A 72 25.90 0.08 -27.45
N ALA A 73 24.89 -0.55 -28.05
CA ALA A 73 23.88 -1.34 -27.36
C ALA A 73 24.44 -2.74 -27.10
N VAL A 74 25.31 -2.88 -26.10
CA VAL A 74 25.86 -4.18 -25.67
C VAL A 74 26.13 -4.11 -24.18
N GLU A 75 25.13 -4.40 -23.35
CA GLU A 75 25.35 -4.72 -21.92
C GLU A 75 24.18 -5.46 -21.24
N GLU A 76 23.10 -5.83 -21.94
CA GLU A 76 21.96 -6.55 -21.33
C GLU A 76 22.11 -8.09 -21.30
N GLU A 77 23.02 -8.70 -22.08
CA GLU A 77 23.12 -10.17 -22.14
C GLU A 77 23.89 -10.83 -20.97
N ALA A 78 24.61 -10.06 -20.15
CA ALA A 78 25.37 -10.61 -19.02
C ALA A 78 24.51 -10.85 -17.75
N ASP A 79 23.26 -10.37 -17.74
CA ASP A 79 22.47 -10.27 -16.52
C ASP A 79 21.61 -11.51 -16.23
N ASP A 80 21.16 -12.21 -17.26
CA ASP A 80 20.28 -13.39 -17.13
C ASP A 80 20.96 -14.59 -16.45
N GLY A 81 22.31 -14.66 -16.49
CA GLY A 81 23.07 -15.78 -15.93
C GLY A 81 23.02 -15.85 -14.41
N LEU A 82 22.93 -14.71 -13.71
CA LEU A 82 22.93 -14.67 -12.24
C LEU A 82 21.58 -15.10 -11.65
N GLU A 83 20.47 -14.73 -12.30
CA GLU A 83 19.13 -15.12 -11.86
C GLU A 83 18.95 -16.65 -11.86
N VAL A 84 19.45 -17.32 -12.90
CA VAL A 84 19.43 -18.79 -12.99
C VAL A 84 20.22 -19.44 -11.85
N LEU A 85 21.36 -18.87 -11.46
CA LEU A 85 22.17 -19.37 -10.34
C LEU A 85 21.43 -19.22 -9.01
N ILE A 86 20.70 -18.11 -8.81
CA ILE A 86 19.90 -17.89 -7.60
C ILE A 86 18.73 -18.88 -7.54
N ILE A 87 18.02 -19.09 -8.66
CA ILE A 87 16.93 -20.07 -8.75
C ILE A 87 17.45 -21.47 -8.39
N GLN A 88 18.63 -21.85 -8.87
CA GLN A 88 19.25 -23.13 -8.55
C GLN A 88 19.71 -23.20 -7.09
N ALA A 89 20.23 -22.11 -6.54
CA ALA A 89 20.65 -22.04 -5.14
C ALA A 89 19.46 -22.12 -4.18
N LEU A 90 18.31 -21.57 -4.55
CA LEU A 90 17.05 -21.71 -3.82
C LEU A 90 16.56 -23.17 -3.74
N ASP A 91 16.99 -24.05 -4.63
CA ASP A 91 16.59 -25.45 -4.62
C ASP A 91 17.59 -26.35 -3.86
N GLN A 92 18.68 -25.78 -3.32
CA GLN A 92 19.65 -26.51 -2.50
C GLN A 92 19.07 -26.85 -1.12
N ALA A 93 19.37 -28.06 -0.63
CA ALA A 93 18.96 -28.50 0.70
C ALA A 93 19.66 -27.68 1.78
N THR A 94 18.89 -27.17 2.73
CA THR A 94 19.39 -26.34 3.83
C THR A 94 18.85 -26.87 5.16
N ASP A 95 19.74 -26.91 6.16
CA ASP A 95 19.38 -27.18 7.54
C ASP A 95 19.34 -25.85 8.31
N LEU A 96 18.22 -25.57 8.97
CA LEU A 96 18.05 -24.37 9.78
C LEU A 96 17.34 -24.74 11.07
N ARG A 97 17.94 -24.35 12.19
CA ARG A 97 17.30 -24.39 13.50
C ARG A 97 17.34 -23.01 14.12
N VAL A 98 16.16 -22.41 14.23
CA VAL A 98 15.95 -21.08 14.83
C VAL A 98 14.94 -21.24 15.94
N GLU A 99 15.29 -20.79 17.15
CA GLU A 99 14.41 -20.82 18.33
C GLU A 99 14.37 -19.42 18.94
N ASP A 100 13.20 -18.78 18.91
CA ASP A 100 12.95 -17.48 19.55
C ASP A 100 13.89 -16.34 19.07
N VAL A 101 14.28 -16.35 17.80
CA VAL A 101 15.21 -15.35 17.22
C VAL A 101 14.43 -14.26 16.46
N PRO A 102 14.78 -12.97 16.60
CA PRO A 102 14.18 -11.91 15.80
C PRO A 102 14.29 -12.15 14.28
N ILE A 103 13.24 -11.84 13.52
CA ILE A 103 13.12 -12.13 12.09
C ILE A 103 14.33 -11.68 11.26
N ARG A 104 14.89 -10.50 11.53
CA ARG A 104 16.08 -10.00 10.81
C ARG A 104 17.30 -10.88 11.02
N GLN A 105 17.50 -11.36 12.25
CA GLN A 105 18.62 -12.23 12.60
C GLN A 105 18.41 -13.63 12.03
N ALA A 106 17.18 -14.16 12.07
CA ALA A 106 16.85 -15.45 11.47
C ALA A 106 17.09 -15.47 9.96
N LEU A 107 16.67 -14.42 9.24
CA LEU A 107 16.93 -14.28 7.80
C LEU A 107 18.41 -14.06 7.50
N GLN A 108 19.15 -13.33 8.35
CA GLN A 108 20.60 -13.19 8.19
C GLN A 108 21.33 -14.53 8.38
N GLN A 109 20.93 -15.33 9.38
CA GLN A 109 21.51 -16.67 9.58
C GLN A 109 21.26 -17.59 8.38
N LEU A 110 20.08 -17.49 7.77
CA LEU A 110 19.77 -18.18 6.50
C LEU A 110 20.62 -17.66 5.34
N ALA A 111 20.82 -16.35 5.24
CA ALA A 111 21.67 -15.76 4.21
C ALA A 111 23.14 -16.21 4.37
N ASP A 112 23.64 -16.25 5.61
CA ASP A 112 25.01 -16.67 5.92
C ASP A 112 25.24 -18.16 5.64
N SER A 113 24.23 -19.01 5.89
CA SER A 113 24.35 -20.45 5.64
C SER A 113 24.26 -20.83 4.16
N THR A 114 23.47 -20.07 3.39
CA THR A 114 23.20 -20.36 1.96
C THR A 114 24.10 -19.55 1.02
N GLY A 115 24.69 -18.46 1.51
CA GLY A 115 25.46 -17.52 0.70
C GLY A 115 24.60 -16.59 -0.17
N ILE A 116 23.27 -16.64 -0.08
CA ILE A 116 22.36 -15.79 -0.84
C ILE A 116 21.93 -14.62 0.03
N PRO A 117 22.14 -13.35 -0.38
CA PRO A 117 21.64 -12.20 0.36
C PRO A 117 20.10 -12.22 0.44
N ILE A 118 19.54 -12.21 1.64
CA ILE A 118 18.09 -12.10 1.86
C ILE A 118 17.81 -10.73 2.48
N ARG A 119 17.01 -9.90 1.80
CA ARG A 119 16.65 -8.56 2.27
C ARG A 119 15.16 -8.44 2.51
N LEU A 120 14.79 -7.72 3.58
CA LEU A 120 13.41 -7.31 3.80
C LEU A 120 13.13 -6.02 3.04
N ALA A 121 12.03 -5.97 2.30
CA ALA A 121 11.54 -4.73 1.69
C ALA A 121 11.30 -3.67 2.78
N ALA A 122 11.48 -2.40 2.42
CA ALA A 122 11.30 -1.29 3.35
C ALA A 122 9.87 -1.29 3.93
N GLY A 123 9.73 -1.02 5.23
CA GLY A 123 8.43 -1.00 5.92
C GLY A 123 7.85 -2.38 6.26
N THR A 124 8.36 -3.49 5.72
CA THR A 124 7.85 -4.85 5.98
C THR A 124 7.81 -5.17 7.47
N THR A 125 8.88 -4.83 8.20
CA THR A 125 8.92 -5.08 9.64
C THR A 125 7.87 -4.29 10.40
N ASP A 126 7.47 -3.12 9.92
CA ASP A 126 6.51 -2.25 10.60
C ASP A 126 5.07 -2.76 10.51
N LEU A 127 4.81 -3.73 9.62
CA LEU A 127 3.53 -4.42 9.50
C LEU A 127 3.42 -5.65 10.41
N LEU A 128 4.53 -6.12 11.00
CA LEU A 128 4.53 -7.29 11.88
C LEU A 128 4.13 -6.91 13.33
N PRO A 129 3.53 -7.83 14.12
CA PRO A 129 3.01 -7.54 15.46
C PRO A 129 4.01 -6.85 16.39
N TYR A 130 5.27 -7.29 16.39
CA TYR A 130 6.34 -6.75 17.24
C TYR A 130 7.43 -6.02 16.44
N GLY A 131 7.11 -5.57 15.22
CA GLY A 131 8.08 -4.87 14.41
C GLY A 131 9.26 -5.77 14.01
N SER A 132 10.47 -5.21 14.10
CA SER A 132 11.73 -5.95 13.94
C SER A 132 12.03 -6.96 15.06
N GLN A 133 11.28 -6.92 16.18
CA GLN A 133 11.43 -7.85 17.32
C GLN A 133 10.49 -9.06 17.20
N THR A 134 9.76 -9.20 16.10
CA THR A 134 8.94 -10.39 15.83
C THR A 134 9.86 -11.60 15.77
N LYS A 135 9.65 -12.54 16.70
CA LYS A 135 10.51 -13.70 16.88
C LYS A 135 9.99 -14.87 16.07
N LEU A 136 10.93 -15.68 15.58
CA LEU A 136 10.66 -16.85 14.77
C LEU A 136 11.18 -18.10 15.48
N THR A 137 10.41 -19.17 15.35
CA THR A 137 10.81 -20.52 15.77
C THR A 137 10.50 -21.47 14.62
N ALA A 138 11.54 -22.08 14.06
CA ALA A 138 11.43 -23.02 12.97
C ALA A 138 12.57 -24.04 13.02
N VAL A 139 12.24 -25.31 12.76
CA VAL A 139 13.20 -26.40 12.59
C VAL A 139 13.00 -26.96 11.20
N ILE A 140 14.04 -26.90 10.40
CA ILE A 140 14.04 -27.28 8.98
C ILE A 140 15.25 -28.18 8.77
N GLU A 141 15.01 -29.41 8.32
CA GLU A 141 16.04 -30.42 8.11
C GLU A 141 15.93 -30.96 6.67
N GLY A 142 16.99 -30.79 5.89
CA GLY A 142 17.15 -31.34 4.54
C GLY A 142 16.14 -30.85 3.51
N GLN A 143 15.51 -29.69 3.71
CA GLN A 143 14.52 -29.15 2.77
C GLN A 143 15.15 -28.12 1.82
N PRO A 144 14.68 -28.03 0.56
CA PRO A 144 15.10 -26.97 -0.37
C PRO A 144 14.85 -25.59 0.24
N LEU A 145 15.81 -24.67 0.12
CA LEU A 145 15.73 -23.32 0.67
C LEU A 145 14.43 -22.59 0.30
N ARG A 146 13.94 -22.75 -0.93
CA ARG A 146 12.65 -22.22 -1.40
C ARG A 146 11.47 -22.67 -0.52
N LYS A 147 11.40 -23.96 -0.22
CA LYS A 147 10.34 -24.55 0.62
C LYS A 147 10.50 -24.13 2.08
N SER A 148 11.74 -24.04 2.53
CA SER A 148 12.12 -23.59 3.87
C SER A 148 11.72 -22.13 4.13
N LEU A 149 12.04 -21.24 3.18
CA LEU A 149 11.64 -19.83 3.20
C LEU A 149 10.12 -19.69 3.15
N HIS A 150 9.45 -20.43 2.26
CA HIS A 150 7.99 -20.43 2.21
C HIS A 150 7.40 -20.85 3.56
N ALA A 151 7.84 -21.97 4.14
CA ALA A 151 7.32 -22.45 5.43
C ALA A 151 7.57 -21.48 6.59
N LEU A 152 8.67 -20.72 6.55
CA LEU A 152 9.03 -19.75 7.59
C LEU A 152 8.28 -18.41 7.41
N LEU A 153 8.07 -17.96 6.18
CA LEU A 153 7.48 -16.66 5.85
C LEU A 153 5.95 -16.70 5.76
N GLN A 154 5.38 -17.83 5.34
CA GLN A 154 3.94 -18.03 5.16
C GLN A 154 3.12 -17.71 6.43
N PRO A 155 3.49 -18.18 7.65
CA PRO A 155 2.73 -17.86 8.86
C PRO A 155 2.75 -16.37 9.23
N LEU A 156 3.67 -15.60 8.66
CA LEU A 156 3.77 -14.15 8.86
C LEU A 156 3.08 -13.34 7.75
N GLY A 157 2.44 -14.00 6.78
CA GLY A 157 1.88 -13.32 5.62
C GLY A 157 2.95 -12.59 4.80
N LEU A 158 4.14 -13.17 4.73
CA LEU A 158 5.26 -12.66 3.94
C LEU A 158 5.51 -13.57 2.74
N ASP A 159 5.83 -12.96 1.61
CA ASP A 159 6.24 -13.62 0.38
C ASP A 159 7.70 -13.26 0.07
N PHE A 160 8.29 -13.97 -0.88
CA PHE A 160 9.63 -13.65 -1.36
C PHE A 160 9.70 -13.69 -2.88
N GLU A 161 10.49 -12.78 -3.44
CA GLU A 161 10.75 -12.66 -4.86
C GLU A 161 12.26 -12.80 -5.10
N PRO A 162 12.71 -13.75 -5.94
CA PRO A 162 14.10 -13.83 -6.35
C PRO A 162 14.41 -12.64 -7.28
N LEU A 163 15.38 -11.81 -6.89
CA LEU A 163 15.97 -10.79 -7.75
C LEU A 163 17.37 -11.24 -8.19
N LYS A 164 17.99 -10.47 -9.09
CA LYS A 164 19.28 -10.77 -9.74
C LYS A 164 20.46 -11.02 -8.78
N ASP A 165 20.46 -10.35 -7.62
CA ASP A 165 21.57 -10.41 -6.65
C ASP A 165 21.13 -10.81 -5.23
N GLN A 166 19.82 -10.92 -4.99
CA GLN A 166 19.27 -11.12 -3.66
C GLN A 166 17.85 -11.68 -3.69
N VAL A 167 17.39 -12.20 -2.57
CA VAL A 167 15.98 -12.53 -2.34
C VAL A 167 15.32 -11.39 -1.59
N LEU A 168 14.30 -10.78 -2.18
CA LEU A 168 13.52 -9.72 -1.55
C LEU A 168 12.31 -10.33 -0.85
N VAL A 169 12.25 -10.20 0.47
CA VAL A 169 11.09 -10.58 1.29
C VAL A 169 10.16 -9.38 1.41
N SER A 170 8.93 -9.53 0.94
CA SER A 170 7.90 -8.49 0.93
C SER A 170 6.61 -8.97 1.60
N PRO A 171 5.83 -8.07 2.20
CA PRO A 171 4.53 -8.42 2.74
C PRO A 171 3.54 -8.84 1.66
N ALA A 172 2.75 -9.88 1.94
CA ALA A 172 1.66 -10.30 1.06
C ALA A 172 0.67 -9.14 0.84
N PRO A 173 -0.03 -9.08 -0.32
CA PRO A 173 -0.94 -7.97 -0.63
C PRO A 173 -1.98 -7.68 0.47
N PRO A 174 -2.64 -8.68 1.09
CA PRO A 174 -3.59 -8.43 2.18
C PRO A 174 -2.95 -7.80 3.43
N LEU A 175 -1.69 -8.14 3.73
CA LEU A 175 -0.96 -7.59 4.86
C LEU A 175 -0.59 -6.11 4.62
N ARG A 176 -0.17 -5.76 3.39
CA ARG A 176 0.09 -4.36 2.99
C ARG A 176 -1.13 -3.47 3.18
N ARG A 177 -2.32 -4.00 2.88
CA ARG A 177 -3.58 -3.27 2.96
C ARG A 177 -4.02 -2.91 4.36
N LEU A 178 -3.44 -3.52 5.41
CA LEU A 178 -3.74 -3.15 6.79
C LEU A 178 -3.34 -1.71 7.11
N ALA A 179 -2.25 -1.21 6.50
CA ALA A 179 -1.63 0.08 6.81
C ALA A 179 -1.34 0.29 8.32
N ARG A 180 -1.17 -0.80 9.07
CA ARG A 180 -0.81 -0.84 10.48
C ARG A 180 -0.12 -2.16 10.82
N ARG A 181 0.37 -2.28 12.06
CA ARG A 181 0.82 -3.56 12.61
C ARG A 181 -0.33 -4.57 12.63
N ALA A 182 -0.05 -5.76 12.11
CA ALA A 182 -0.94 -6.90 12.19
C ALA A 182 -1.00 -7.45 13.61
N THR A 183 -2.13 -8.04 13.97
CA THR A 183 -2.27 -8.89 15.16
C THR A 183 -1.96 -10.34 14.82
N TRP A 184 -1.75 -11.19 15.84
CA TRP A 184 -1.52 -12.62 15.61
C TRP A 184 -2.75 -13.31 15.01
N ASP A 185 -3.96 -12.91 15.41
CA ASP A 185 -5.21 -13.46 14.86
C ASP A 185 -5.38 -13.15 13.36
N GLU A 186 -4.90 -11.98 12.94
CA GLU A 186 -4.89 -11.58 11.52
C GLU A 186 -3.91 -12.44 10.71
N LEU A 187 -2.73 -12.73 11.28
CA LEU A 187 -1.74 -13.60 10.66
C LEU A 187 -2.23 -15.06 10.58
N ASP A 188 -2.89 -15.56 11.62
CA ASP A 188 -3.50 -16.90 11.64
C ASP A 188 -4.62 -17.03 10.60
N THR A 189 -5.42 -15.98 10.43
CA THR A 189 -6.43 -15.90 9.36
C THR A 189 -5.77 -15.97 7.98
N LEU A 190 -4.69 -15.22 7.74
CA LEU A 190 -3.95 -15.29 6.46
C LEU A 190 -3.33 -16.67 6.24
N GLN A 191 -2.72 -17.26 7.26
CA GLN A 191 -2.16 -18.60 7.19
C GLN A 191 -3.23 -19.64 6.87
N THR A 192 -4.42 -19.53 7.47
CA THR A 192 -5.56 -20.40 7.19
C THR A 192 -6.01 -20.28 5.74
N LEU A 193 -6.12 -19.06 5.21
CA LEU A 193 -6.50 -18.80 3.82
C LEU A 193 -5.44 -19.31 2.82
N GLN A 194 -4.16 -19.21 3.15
CA GLN A 194 -3.08 -19.65 2.26
C GLN A 194 -2.88 -21.17 2.29
N SER A 195 -3.11 -21.82 3.44
CA SER A 195 -2.91 -23.26 3.61
C SER A 195 -4.08 -24.13 3.12
N ARG A 196 -5.28 -23.56 3.00
CA ARG A 196 -6.48 -24.29 2.56
C ARG A 196 -6.82 -23.95 1.12
N ALA A 197 -7.29 -24.95 0.37
CA ALA A 197 -7.94 -24.69 -0.92
C ALA A 197 -9.29 -24.01 -0.69
N TRP A 198 -9.71 -23.16 -1.63
CA TRP A 198 -11.04 -22.55 -1.56
C TRP A 198 -12.14 -23.63 -1.63
N SER A 199 -13.12 -23.55 -0.72
CA SER A 199 -14.33 -24.38 -0.75
C SER A 199 -15.54 -23.58 -0.28
N ASP A 200 -16.74 -24.02 -0.64
CA ASP A 200 -17.98 -23.39 -0.16
C ASP A 200 -18.09 -23.46 1.36
N GLU A 201 -17.63 -24.56 1.99
CA GLU A 201 -17.64 -24.67 3.45
C GLU A 201 -16.68 -23.67 4.10
N LEU A 202 -15.51 -23.43 3.50
CA LEU A 202 -14.58 -22.41 3.97
C LEU A 202 -15.21 -21.02 3.81
N CYS A 203 -15.84 -20.74 2.66
CA CYS A 203 -16.55 -19.49 2.44
C CYS A 203 -17.66 -19.27 3.47
N GLU A 204 -18.37 -20.32 3.91
CA GLU A 204 -19.39 -20.26 4.97
C GLU A 204 -18.80 -20.01 6.37
N GLN A 205 -17.63 -20.61 6.66
CA GLN A 205 -16.90 -20.43 7.92
C GLN A 205 -16.32 -19.02 8.09
N LEU A 206 -15.91 -18.39 6.99
CA LEU A 206 -15.35 -17.03 7.02
C LEU A 206 -16.42 -15.99 7.35
N THR A 207 -16.09 -15.10 8.29
CA THR A 207 -16.93 -13.93 8.59
C THR A 207 -16.50 -12.78 7.69
N PHE A 208 -17.42 -12.25 6.88
CA PHE A 208 -17.18 -11.11 6.01
C PHE A 208 -17.77 -9.82 6.59
N GLN A 209 -17.00 -8.75 6.56
CA GLN A 209 -17.47 -7.39 6.84
C GLN A 209 -17.29 -6.53 5.59
N PHE A 210 -18.35 -5.87 5.14
CA PHE A 210 -18.30 -4.98 3.97
C PHE A 210 -18.27 -3.52 4.42
N LEU A 211 -17.25 -2.78 4.01
CA LEU A 211 -17.06 -1.38 4.36
C LEU A 211 -17.30 -0.48 3.15
N ASP A 212 -18.05 0.62 3.36
CA ASP A 212 -18.39 1.62 2.33
C ASP A 212 -19.16 1.03 1.12
N MET A 213 -19.90 -0.04 1.38
CA MET A 213 -20.85 -0.63 0.43
C MET A 213 -22.28 -0.26 0.86
N PRO A 214 -23.22 -0.12 -0.09
CA PRO A 214 -24.62 0.20 0.23
C PRO A 214 -25.18 -0.80 1.25
N ALA A 215 -25.76 -0.28 2.34
CA ALA A 215 -26.09 -1.03 3.55
C ALA A 215 -27.18 -2.11 3.42
N GLY A 216 -27.69 -2.37 2.21
CA GLY A 216 -28.78 -3.32 1.96
C GLY A 216 -28.35 -4.78 1.93
N ASP A 217 -27.12 -5.07 1.49
CA ASP A 217 -26.92 -6.32 0.75
C ASP A 217 -25.63 -7.07 1.10
N ALA A 218 -25.24 -7.11 2.39
CA ALA A 218 -24.09 -7.93 2.82
C ALA A 218 -24.21 -9.40 2.37
N ALA A 219 -25.43 -9.94 2.32
CA ALA A 219 -25.72 -11.26 1.78
C ALA A 219 -25.50 -11.34 0.26
N GLU A 220 -25.94 -10.34 -0.51
CA GLU A 220 -25.73 -10.33 -1.96
C GLU A 220 -24.26 -10.11 -2.33
N HIS A 221 -23.54 -9.27 -1.58
CA HIS A 221 -22.10 -9.09 -1.75
C HIS A 221 -21.33 -10.38 -1.45
N ARG A 222 -21.70 -11.11 -0.39
CA ARG A 222 -21.15 -12.44 -0.11
C ARG A 222 -21.46 -13.43 -1.24
N GLN A 223 -22.69 -13.42 -1.76
CA GLN A 223 -23.06 -14.25 -2.90
C GLN A 223 -22.32 -13.85 -4.19
N ALA A 224 -22.00 -12.57 -4.38
CA ALA A 224 -21.18 -12.09 -5.49
C ALA A 224 -19.75 -12.64 -5.38
N ILE A 225 -19.12 -12.57 -4.21
CA ILE A 225 -17.79 -13.15 -3.98
C ILE A 225 -17.82 -14.66 -4.21
N ALA A 226 -18.78 -15.39 -3.64
CA ALA A 226 -18.90 -16.83 -3.83
C ALA A 226 -19.05 -17.21 -5.31
N ARG A 227 -19.86 -16.45 -6.08
CA ARG A 227 -20.02 -16.66 -7.53
C ARG A 227 -18.71 -16.43 -8.29
N GLN A 228 -17.98 -15.35 -7.98
CA GLN A 228 -16.70 -15.08 -8.66
C GLN A 228 -15.60 -16.07 -8.24
N ALA A 229 -15.57 -16.46 -6.97
CA ALA A 229 -14.64 -17.48 -6.48
C ALA A 229 -14.88 -18.84 -7.17
N ALA A 230 -16.14 -19.23 -7.36
CA ALA A 230 -16.49 -20.43 -8.13
C ALA A 230 -16.06 -20.32 -9.61
N ALA A 231 -16.07 -19.12 -10.20
CA ALA A 231 -15.63 -18.87 -11.57
C ALA A 231 -14.09 -18.90 -11.74
N VAL A 232 -13.33 -18.51 -10.70
CA VAL A 232 -11.85 -18.57 -10.69
C VAL A 232 -11.37 -20.03 -10.69
N GLY A 233 -12.03 -20.91 -9.94
CA GLY A 233 -11.74 -22.34 -9.92
C GLY A 233 -10.86 -22.78 -8.74
N ALA A 234 -9.99 -23.78 -8.98
CA ALA A 234 -9.16 -24.37 -7.93
C ALA A 234 -7.91 -23.53 -7.65
N GLY A 235 -7.66 -23.25 -6.38
CA GLY A 235 -6.49 -22.50 -5.90
C GLY A 235 -6.47 -22.42 -4.38
N SER A 236 -5.44 -21.76 -3.83
CA SER A 236 -5.45 -21.42 -2.40
C SER A 236 -6.62 -20.47 -2.13
N ALA A 237 -7.22 -20.53 -0.94
CA ALA A 237 -8.33 -19.66 -0.60
C ALA A 237 -7.93 -18.18 -0.64
N LEU A 238 -6.66 -17.89 -0.35
CA LEU A 238 -6.05 -16.57 -0.51
C LEU A 238 -6.13 -16.07 -1.96
N ASP A 239 -5.60 -16.85 -2.92
CA ASP A 239 -5.51 -16.47 -4.33
C ASP A 239 -6.90 -16.36 -4.98
N VAL A 240 -7.79 -17.29 -4.66
CA VAL A 240 -9.16 -17.30 -5.17
C VAL A 240 -9.93 -16.09 -4.66
N LEU A 241 -9.81 -15.76 -3.36
CA LEU A 241 -10.46 -14.59 -2.78
C LEU A 241 -9.89 -13.28 -3.37
N GLU A 242 -8.58 -13.21 -3.54
CA GLU A 242 -7.89 -12.09 -4.16
C GLU A 242 -8.40 -11.83 -5.58
N GLN A 243 -8.43 -12.85 -6.42
CA GLN A 243 -8.89 -12.74 -7.80
C GLN A 243 -10.41 -12.47 -7.89
N ALA A 244 -11.21 -13.08 -7.00
CA ALA A 244 -12.66 -12.84 -6.95
C ALA A 244 -12.99 -11.39 -6.57
N CYS A 245 -12.27 -10.81 -5.59
CA CYS A 245 -12.41 -9.41 -5.23
C CYS A 245 -11.94 -8.47 -6.35
N ASP A 246 -10.82 -8.80 -7.01
CA ASP A 246 -10.27 -7.98 -8.10
C ASP A 246 -11.26 -7.81 -9.26
N GLN A 247 -11.98 -8.87 -9.64
CA GLN A 247 -13.02 -8.84 -10.68
C GLN A 247 -14.22 -7.93 -10.35
N LEU A 248 -14.43 -7.63 -9.06
CA LEU A 248 -15.49 -6.76 -8.56
C LEU A 248 -15.02 -5.31 -8.30
N ASP A 249 -13.76 -4.98 -8.64
CA ASP A 249 -13.08 -3.75 -8.24
C ASP A 249 -13.04 -3.55 -6.71
N TRP A 250 -13.01 -4.66 -5.99
CA TRP A 250 -12.92 -4.71 -4.54
C TRP A 250 -11.53 -5.17 -4.12
N THR A 251 -11.26 -5.01 -2.85
CA THR A 251 -10.07 -5.52 -2.18
C THR A 251 -10.45 -5.93 -0.77
N TRP A 252 -9.59 -6.70 -0.13
CA TRP A 252 -9.86 -7.21 1.21
C TRP A 252 -8.59 -7.21 2.08
N TYR A 253 -8.80 -7.27 3.39
CA TYR A 253 -7.74 -7.47 4.39
C TYR A 253 -8.31 -8.19 5.63
N PRO A 254 -7.48 -8.90 6.41
CA PRO A 254 -7.91 -9.55 7.65
C PRO A 254 -8.03 -8.53 8.80
N GLN A 255 -9.07 -8.65 9.62
CA GLN A 255 -9.26 -7.84 10.82
C GLN A 255 -9.71 -8.75 11.97
N GLY A 256 -8.75 -9.17 12.79
CA GLY A 256 -8.93 -10.31 13.69
C GLY A 256 -9.31 -11.57 12.90
N GLU A 257 -10.40 -12.22 13.30
CA GLU A 257 -10.97 -13.41 12.63
C GLU A 257 -11.93 -13.06 11.46
N THR A 258 -12.12 -11.77 11.18
CA THR A 258 -13.06 -11.28 10.15
C THR A 258 -12.32 -10.82 8.91
N VAL A 259 -12.79 -11.20 7.73
CA VAL A 259 -12.31 -10.69 6.44
C VAL A 259 -13.08 -9.41 6.10
N THR A 260 -12.40 -8.27 6.10
CA THR A 260 -13.00 -6.99 5.71
C THR A 260 -12.81 -6.76 4.22
N VAL A 261 -13.91 -6.53 3.50
CA VAL A 261 -13.95 -6.24 2.07
C VAL A 261 -14.38 -4.79 1.85
N LEU A 262 -13.72 -4.09 0.94
CA LEU A 262 -13.99 -2.69 0.60
C LEU A 262 -13.68 -2.42 -0.87
N THR A 263 -14.08 -1.25 -1.38
CA THR A 263 -13.69 -0.79 -2.72
C THR A 263 -12.20 -0.44 -2.76
N LYS A 264 -11.55 -0.61 -3.92
CA LYS A 264 -10.14 -0.21 -4.08
C LYS A 264 -9.91 1.28 -3.84
N THR A 265 -10.85 2.13 -4.26
CA THR A 265 -10.80 3.58 -3.99
C THR A 265 -10.76 3.88 -2.49
N HIS A 266 -11.57 3.19 -1.69
CA HIS A 266 -11.56 3.37 -0.23
C HIS A 266 -10.27 2.81 0.39
N GLN A 267 -9.68 1.76 -0.19
CA GLN A 267 -8.38 1.26 0.26
C GLN A 267 -7.26 2.28 0.03
N VAL A 268 -7.22 2.93 -1.13
CA VAL A 268 -6.26 4.03 -1.41
C VAL A 268 -6.46 5.16 -0.41
N GLN A 269 -7.71 5.54 -0.11
CA GLN A 269 -7.99 6.57 0.89
C GLN A 269 -7.41 6.23 2.27
N ARG A 270 -7.56 4.98 2.74
CA ARG A 270 -6.99 4.51 4.01
C ARG A 270 -5.46 4.55 4.00
N GLN A 271 -4.84 4.13 2.92
CA GLN A 271 -3.38 4.21 2.75
C GLN A 271 -2.88 5.65 2.81
N LEU A 272 -3.61 6.61 2.21
CA LEU A 272 -3.27 8.03 2.29
C LEU A 272 -3.45 8.63 3.70
N ASP A 273 -4.18 7.97 4.59
CA ASP A 273 -4.33 8.41 5.99
C ASP A 273 -3.14 7.97 6.87
N THR A 274 -2.16 7.27 6.29
CA THR A 274 -0.88 6.92 6.93
C THR A 274 -0.12 8.18 7.33
N ARG A 275 0.37 8.21 8.57
CA ARG A 275 1.15 9.34 9.07
C ARG A 275 2.61 9.22 8.69
N VAL A 276 3.18 10.33 8.21
CA VAL A 276 4.56 10.43 7.76
C VAL A 276 5.21 11.70 8.31
N SER A 277 6.52 11.62 8.53
CA SER A 277 7.38 12.77 8.81
C SER A 277 8.39 12.87 7.67
N LEU A 278 8.41 14.01 6.99
CA LEU A 278 9.14 14.22 5.75
C LEU A 278 9.93 15.51 5.81
N ARG A 279 11.14 15.46 5.27
CA ARG A 279 11.99 16.63 5.09
C ARG A 279 12.64 16.57 3.71
N TYR A 280 12.06 17.30 2.78
CA TYR A 280 12.57 17.52 1.45
C TYR A 280 13.29 18.87 1.41
N VAL A 281 14.53 18.89 0.91
CA VAL A 281 15.35 20.11 0.79
C VAL A 281 15.84 20.17 -0.64
N GLN A 282 15.29 21.10 -1.44
CA GLN A 282 15.63 21.29 -2.85
C GLN A 282 15.55 20.00 -3.69
N SER A 283 14.60 19.13 -3.39
CA SER A 283 14.36 17.91 -4.18
C SER A 283 13.47 18.21 -5.40
N GLY A 284 13.55 17.38 -6.43
CA GLY A 284 12.58 17.42 -7.52
C GLY A 284 11.18 17.07 -7.01
N LEU A 285 10.14 17.79 -7.47
CA LEU A 285 8.76 17.54 -7.04
C LEU A 285 8.29 16.12 -7.40
N SER A 286 8.68 15.61 -8.57
CA SER A 286 8.37 14.24 -9.00
C SER A 286 8.96 13.20 -8.05
N GLU A 287 10.22 13.38 -7.63
CA GLU A 287 10.90 12.48 -6.70
C GLU A 287 10.24 12.52 -5.32
N ALA A 288 9.92 13.72 -4.81
CA ALA A 288 9.21 13.89 -3.55
C ALA A 288 7.82 13.21 -3.55
N LEU A 289 7.08 13.32 -4.66
CA LEU A 289 5.80 12.64 -4.84
C LEU A 289 5.98 11.12 -4.96
N MET A 290 6.93 10.62 -5.76
CA MET A 290 7.19 9.18 -5.84
C MET A 290 7.64 8.59 -4.50
N ASP A 291 8.45 9.32 -3.71
CA ASP A 291 8.81 8.91 -2.35
C ASP A 291 7.57 8.85 -1.45
N LEU A 292 6.69 9.85 -1.54
CA LEU A 292 5.43 9.89 -0.81
C LEU A 292 4.52 8.70 -1.17
N GLY A 293 4.41 8.38 -2.47
CA GLY A 293 3.67 7.23 -2.96
C GLY A 293 4.20 5.92 -2.41
N ARG A 294 5.52 5.72 -2.46
CA ARG A 294 6.17 4.53 -1.87
C ARG A 294 5.91 4.39 -0.37
N ARG A 295 5.94 5.50 0.39
CA ARG A 295 5.67 5.48 1.84
C ARG A 295 4.22 5.15 2.17
N ALA A 296 3.29 5.56 1.32
CA ALA A 296 1.87 5.23 1.44
C ALA A 296 1.52 3.85 0.88
N ASP A 297 2.43 3.21 0.14
CA ASP A 297 2.13 2.06 -0.73
C ASP A 297 1.00 2.37 -1.73
N VAL A 298 1.04 3.58 -2.29
CA VAL A 298 0.07 4.08 -3.28
C VAL A 298 0.80 4.52 -4.53
N LEU A 299 0.32 4.07 -5.68
CA LEU A 299 0.90 4.45 -6.96
C LEU A 299 0.45 5.87 -7.34
N ILE A 300 1.41 6.69 -7.76
CA ILE A 300 1.16 8.06 -8.21
C ILE A 300 1.32 8.15 -9.73
N HIS A 301 0.23 8.49 -10.41
CA HIS A 301 0.20 8.71 -11.86
C HIS A 301 0.23 10.20 -12.17
N PHE A 302 1.00 10.59 -13.19
CA PHE A 302 1.07 11.97 -13.66
C PHE A 302 0.36 12.09 -15.01
N ASP A 303 -0.57 13.04 -15.13
CA ASP A 303 -1.11 13.40 -16.44
C ASP A 303 0.03 13.94 -17.33
N PRO A 304 0.06 13.64 -18.64
CA PRO A 304 1.11 14.11 -19.54
C PRO A 304 1.26 15.64 -19.52
N GLY A 305 2.49 16.12 -19.34
CA GLY A 305 2.80 17.55 -19.31
C GLY A 305 2.45 18.28 -17.99
N VAL A 306 1.89 17.58 -16.99
CA VAL A 306 1.49 18.20 -15.72
C VAL A 306 2.66 18.90 -15.01
N LEU A 307 3.83 18.26 -15.00
CA LEU A 307 5.03 18.82 -14.37
C LEU A 307 5.66 19.94 -15.21
N ALA A 308 5.56 19.87 -16.54
CA ALA A 308 6.08 20.88 -17.45
C ALA A 308 5.26 22.18 -17.41
N ALA A 309 3.99 22.10 -16.99
CA ALA A 309 3.13 23.25 -16.78
C ALA A 309 3.44 24.03 -15.49
N LEU A 310 4.26 23.47 -14.59
CA LEU A 310 4.63 24.13 -13.35
C LEU A 310 5.79 25.13 -13.56
N PRO A 311 5.88 26.18 -12.74
CA PRO A 311 7.06 27.03 -12.71
C PRO A 311 8.32 26.20 -12.41
N PRO A 312 9.47 26.45 -13.08
CA PRO A 312 10.70 25.68 -12.89
C PRO A 312 11.17 25.63 -11.42
N GLN A 313 10.93 26.70 -10.66
CA GLN A 313 11.27 26.72 -9.23
C GLN A 313 10.50 25.66 -8.43
N ALA A 314 9.22 25.44 -8.76
CA ALA A 314 8.36 24.49 -8.07
C ALA A 314 8.66 23.04 -8.47
N SER A 315 9.00 22.80 -9.75
CA SER A 315 9.31 21.44 -10.24
C SER A 315 10.70 20.96 -9.83
N GLU A 316 11.72 21.83 -9.86
CA GLU A 316 13.12 21.45 -9.68
C GLU A 316 13.63 21.62 -8.25
N ARG A 317 13.09 22.59 -7.48
CA ARG A 317 13.63 22.98 -6.16
C ARG A 317 12.56 22.97 -5.09
N PHE A 318 11.80 21.89 -5.02
CA PHE A 318 10.76 21.71 -4.02
C PHE A 318 11.37 21.50 -2.64
N SER A 319 10.85 22.22 -1.63
CA SER A 319 11.28 22.09 -0.23
C SER A 319 10.06 22.02 0.66
N LEU A 320 9.99 20.99 1.51
CA LEU A 320 8.85 20.73 2.38
C LEU A 320 9.35 20.08 3.66
N SER A 321 8.94 20.61 4.80
CA SER A 321 9.24 20.03 6.11
C SER A 321 7.94 19.86 6.88
N ILE A 322 7.51 18.61 7.04
CA ILE A 322 6.28 18.26 7.72
C ILE A 322 6.56 17.14 8.71
N GLU A 323 6.07 17.28 9.93
CA GLU A 323 6.19 16.26 10.98
C GLU A 323 4.80 15.69 11.30
N ASN A 324 4.69 14.35 11.31
CA ASN A 324 3.51 13.63 11.78
C ASN A 324 2.18 14.06 11.11
N ALA A 325 2.19 14.31 9.80
CA ALA A 325 0.97 14.58 9.03
C ALA A 325 0.56 13.34 8.23
N THR A 326 -0.72 13.26 7.85
CA THR A 326 -1.15 12.19 6.93
C THR A 326 -0.64 12.46 5.52
N VAL A 327 -0.40 11.42 4.73
CA VAL A 327 0.00 11.56 3.32
C VAL A 327 -1.03 12.41 2.55
N ARG A 328 -2.32 12.25 2.83
CA ARG A 328 -3.40 13.10 2.30
C ARG A 328 -3.16 14.58 2.60
N GLN A 329 -2.85 14.94 3.85
CA GLN A 329 -2.56 16.33 4.24
C GLN A 329 -1.31 16.87 3.54
N VAL A 330 -0.26 16.04 3.40
CA VAL A 330 0.95 16.40 2.65
C VAL A 330 0.61 16.71 1.19
N LEU A 331 -0.21 15.88 0.54
CA LEU A 331 -0.69 16.13 -0.82
C LEU A 331 -1.53 17.42 -0.92
N GLU A 332 -2.37 17.72 0.08
CA GLU A 332 -3.12 18.98 0.14
C GLU A 332 -2.20 20.21 0.24
N VAL A 333 -1.12 20.14 1.04
CA VAL A 333 -0.13 21.22 1.13
C VAL A 333 0.59 21.40 -0.21
N ILE A 334 1.05 20.30 -0.82
CA ILE A 334 1.68 20.33 -2.16
C ILE A 334 0.70 20.92 -3.19
N SER A 335 -0.58 20.56 -3.13
CA SER A 335 -1.63 21.10 -4.00
C SER A 335 -1.76 22.60 -3.85
N GLY A 336 -1.77 23.10 -2.61
CA GLY A 336 -1.85 24.52 -2.30
C GLY A 336 -0.65 25.32 -2.81
N GLU A 337 0.56 24.77 -2.73
CA GLU A 337 1.79 25.44 -3.14
C GLU A 337 2.02 25.41 -4.65
N THR A 338 1.68 24.30 -5.31
CA THR A 338 2.01 24.06 -6.72
C THR A 338 0.83 24.31 -7.67
N GLY A 339 -0.40 24.35 -7.15
CA GLY A 339 -1.61 24.39 -7.98
C GLY A 339 -1.94 23.06 -8.67
N LEU A 340 -1.30 21.96 -8.26
CA LEU A 340 -1.67 20.61 -8.69
C LEU A 340 -2.98 20.16 -8.06
N ALA A 341 -3.75 19.33 -8.75
CA ALA A 341 -4.94 18.66 -8.24
C ALA A 341 -4.69 17.15 -8.17
N PHE A 342 -5.06 16.56 -7.02
CA PHE A 342 -4.93 15.14 -6.76
C PHE A 342 -6.32 14.49 -6.80
N VAL A 343 -6.49 13.48 -7.65
CA VAL A 343 -7.73 12.70 -7.78
C VAL A 343 -7.44 11.28 -7.33
N ILE A 344 -8.23 10.77 -6.39
CA ILE A 344 -8.11 9.40 -5.89
C ILE A 344 -8.90 8.48 -6.82
N GLU A 345 -8.23 7.47 -7.36
CA GLU A 345 -8.77 6.45 -8.27
C GLU A 345 -8.57 5.06 -7.66
N SER A 346 -9.19 4.02 -8.22
CA SER A 346 -9.05 2.65 -7.71
C SER A 346 -7.61 2.12 -7.80
N GLY A 347 -6.83 2.60 -8.76
CA GLY A 347 -5.42 2.23 -8.95
C GLY A 347 -4.40 3.09 -8.21
N GLY A 348 -4.81 4.19 -7.56
CA GLY A 348 -3.89 5.09 -6.86
C GLY A 348 -4.31 6.55 -6.91
N VAL A 349 -3.32 7.45 -6.97
CA VAL A 349 -3.54 8.90 -7.01
C VAL A 349 -3.10 9.45 -8.36
N ARG A 350 -4.02 10.09 -9.07
CA ARG A 350 -3.72 10.81 -10.32
C ARG A 350 -3.46 12.29 -10.04
N VAL A 351 -2.33 12.78 -10.55
CA VAL A 351 -1.87 14.16 -10.44
C VAL A 351 -2.20 14.89 -11.73
N SER A 352 -3.01 15.93 -11.64
CA SER A 352 -3.48 16.73 -12.77
C SER A 352 -3.23 18.23 -12.52
N SER A 353 -3.18 19.03 -13.58
CA SER A 353 -3.09 20.49 -13.44
C SER A 353 -4.47 21.06 -13.12
N ALA A 354 -4.59 21.88 -12.07
CA ALA A 354 -5.88 22.48 -11.70
C ALA A 354 -6.45 23.42 -12.79
N GLN A 355 -5.61 23.88 -13.73
CA GLN A 355 -6.03 24.69 -14.88
C GLN A 355 -6.65 23.85 -16.01
N ALA A 356 -6.23 22.58 -16.15
CA ALA A 356 -6.74 21.69 -17.19
C ALA A 356 -8.17 21.19 -16.93
N VAL A 357 -8.67 21.32 -15.69
CA VAL A 357 -10.01 20.86 -15.30
C VAL A 357 -11.14 21.63 -16.02
N GLY A 358 -10.84 22.77 -16.64
CA GLY A 358 -11.79 23.61 -17.39
C GLY A 358 -12.10 23.17 -18.84
N VAL A 359 -11.47 22.14 -19.39
CA VAL A 359 -11.71 21.74 -20.81
C VAL A 359 -12.97 20.86 -20.91
N PRO A 360 -14.01 21.21 -21.70
CA PRO A 360 -15.23 20.42 -21.83
C PRO A 360 -14.93 18.98 -22.27
N ALA A 361 -15.59 18.01 -21.61
CA ALA A 361 -15.35 16.58 -21.79
C ALA A 361 -15.64 16.12 -23.23
N VAL A 362 -14.76 15.25 -23.76
CA VAL A 362 -15.03 14.46 -24.96
C VAL A 362 -16.11 13.42 -24.60
N PRO A 363 -17.22 13.33 -25.36
CA PRO A 363 -18.30 12.38 -25.06
C PRO A 363 -17.84 10.96 -25.38
N GLY A 364 -17.76 10.08 -24.37
CA GLY A 364 -17.48 8.66 -24.59
C GLY A 364 -17.00 7.83 -23.39
N SER A 365 -16.58 8.44 -22.28
CA SER A 365 -16.16 7.68 -21.08
C SER A 365 -17.24 7.74 -19.99
N VAL A 366 -17.91 6.61 -19.76
CA VAL A 366 -19.12 6.51 -18.93
C VAL A 366 -18.80 6.40 -17.43
N SER A 367 -17.57 6.07 -17.04
CA SER A 367 -17.17 5.91 -15.63
C SER A 367 -16.49 7.14 -14.99
N THR A 368 -16.20 8.20 -15.75
CA THR A 368 -15.45 9.38 -15.27
C THR A 368 -16.31 10.60 -14.96
N VAL A 369 -17.61 10.56 -15.25
CA VAL A 369 -18.48 11.74 -15.09
C VAL A 369 -18.67 12.09 -13.60
N ASN A 370 -18.85 11.07 -12.75
CA ASN A 370 -19.01 11.29 -11.31
C ASN A 370 -17.71 11.71 -10.64
N SER A 371 -16.57 11.09 -10.99
CA SER A 371 -15.27 11.45 -10.41
C SER A 371 -14.81 12.84 -10.84
N ARG A 372 -15.10 13.26 -12.08
CA ARG A 372 -14.79 14.62 -12.55
C ARG A 372 -15.69 15.68 -11.90
N ALA A 373 -16.99 15.43 -11.81
CA ALA A 373 -17.90 16.34 -11.12
C ALA A 373 -17.52 16.47 -9.63
N GLN A 374 -17.13 15.37 -8.99
CA GLN A 374 -16.68 15.36 -7.60
C GLN A 374 -15.33 16.06 -7.44
N ALA A 375 -14.32 15.78 -8.28
CA ALA A 375 -13.04 16.47 -8.25
C ALA A 375 -13.17 17.98 -8.54
N GLN A 376 -14.06 18.35 -9.47
CA GLN A 376 -14.34 19.75 -9.80
C GLN A 376 -15.13 20.44 -8.69
N ALA A 377 -16.08 19.75 -8.04
CA ALA A 377 -16.77 20.23 -6.86
C ALA A 377 -15.82 20.38 -5.66
N THR A 378 -14.90 19.44 -5.45
CA THR A 378 -13.87 19.50 -4.41
C THR A 378 -12.89 20.64 -4.70
N ALA A 379 -12.40 20.78 -5.93
CA ALA A 379 -11.54 21.89 -6.33
C ALA A 379 -12.26 23.25 -6.24
N ALA A 380 -13.53 23.31 -6.61
CA ALA A 380 -14.35 24.51 -6.45
C ALA A 380 -14.60 24.82 -4.97
N ALA A 381 -14.85 23.82 -4.12
CA ALA A 381 -15.01 23.97 -2.68
C ALA A 381 -13.71 24.43 -2.01
N LEU A 382 -12.56 23.88 -2.43
CA LEU A 382 -11.23 24.31 -1.96
C LEU A 382 -10.92 25.76 -2.38
N ARG A 383 -11.31 26.17 -3.60
CA ARG A 383 -11.17 27.56 -4.06
C ARG A 383 -12.17 28.52 -3.39
N ALA A 384 -13.39 28.06 -3.12
CA ALA A 384 -14.41 28.84 -2.42
C ALA A 384 -14.06 29.06 -0.94
N ASN A 385 -13.12 28.27 -0.41
CA ASN A 385 -12.70 28.35 0.98
C ASN A 385 -11.16 28.42 1.11
N PRO A 386 -10.56 29.55 0.72
CA PRO A 386 -9.11 29.72 0.75
C PRO A 386 -8.57 29.67 2.19
N ILE A 387 -7.31 29.24 2.33
CA ILE A 387 -6.57 29.35 3.58
C ILE A 387 -6.27 30.84 3.81
N VAL A 388 -6.78 31.39 4.92
CA VAL A 388 -6.68 32.82 5.29
C VAL A 388 -5.66 33.09 6.38
N GLY A 389 -5.14 32.04 7.02
CA GLY A 389 -4.11 32.17 8.04
C GLY A 389 -3.45 30.83 8.36
N GLN A 390 -2.29 30.92 9.02
CA GLN A 390 -1.57 29.78 9.56
C GLN A 390 -1.16 30.10 11.00
N VAL A 391 -1.49 29.21 11.93
CA VAL A 391 -1.09 29.31 13.34
C VAL A 391 0.00 28.27 13.59
N ASN A 392 1.20 28.74 13.93
CA ASN A 392 2.34 27.88 14.24
C ASN A 392 2.53 27.80 15.75
N PHE A 393 2.46 26.58 16.29
CA PHE A 393 2.77 26.28 17.68
C PHE A 393 4.17 25.69 17.75
N PRO A 394 5.16 26.41 18.33
CA PRO A 394 6.48 25.83 18.55
C PRO A 394 6.41 24.77 19.63
N LEU A 395 7.02 23.61 19.38
CA LEU A 395 7.15 22.51 20.34
C LEU A 395 8.53 22.57 21.02
N PRO A 396 8.64 22.19 22.31
CA PRO A 396 9.93 22.02 22.96
C PRO A 396 10.67 20.86 22.29
N GLY A 397 11.68 21.19 21.49
CA GLY A 397 12.37 20.25 20.58
C GLY A 397 12.70 20.85 19.21
N GLY A 398 12.24 22.06 18.92
CA GLY A 398 12.56 22.76 17.66
C GLY A 398 11.62 22.45 16.50
N GLY A 399 10.71 21.48 16.67
CA GLY A 399 9.59 21.27 15.76
C GLY A 399 8.51 22.35 15.92
N SER A 400 7.69 22.53 14.88
CA SER A 400 6.52 23.42 14.94
C SER A 400 5.30 22.73 14.36
N PHE A 401 4.16 22.78 15.06
CA PHE A 401 2.88 22.32 14.54
C PHE A 401 2.16 23.48 13.86
N ALA A 402 1.74 23.31 12.60
CA ALA A 402 1.00 24.33 11.85
C ALA A 402 -0.48 23.95 11.72
N PHE A 403 -1.38 24.84 12.12
CA PHE A 403 -2.81 24.77 11.78
C PHE A 403 -3.13 25.81 10.71
N PHE A 404 -3.70 25.36 9.60
CA PHE A 404 -4.21 26.26 8.57
C PHE A 404 -5.65 26.65 8.91
N ILE A 405 -5.93 27.95 8.96
CA ILE A 405 -7.27 28.51 9.16
C ILE A 405 -7.84 28.82 7.78
N ARG A 406 -8.99 28.23 7.45
CA ARG A 406 -9.72 28.54 6.20
C ARG A 406 -10.71 29.68 6.42
N GLN A 407 -11.13 30.32 5.33
CA GLN A 407 -12.07 31.45 5.38
C GLN A 407 -13.38 31.09 6.09
N SER A 408 -13.88 29.86 5.91
CA SER A 408 -15.08 29.34 6.58
C SER A 408 -14.94 29.14 8.08
N ASP A 409 -13.70 28.98 8.57
CA ASP A 409 -13.42 28.73 9.98
C ASP A 409 -13.43 30.04 10.79
N LEU A 410 -13.41 31.18 10.09
CA LEU A 410 -13.51 32.49 10.72
C LEU A 410 -14.98 32.84 11.00
N PRO A 411 -15.30 33.29 12.22
CA PRO A 411 -16.57 33.95 12.49
C PRO A 411 -16.79 35.13 11.54
N PRO A 412 -18.04 35.44 11.14
CA PRO A 412 -18.32 36.50 10.17
C PRO A 412 -17.79 37.88 10.61
N GLU A 413 -17.78 38.13 11.91
CA GLU A 413 -17.20 39.35 12.51
C GLU A 413 -15.68 39.44 12.28
N VAL A 414 -14.96 38.32 12.40
CA VAL A 414 -13.50 38.27 12.18
C VAL A 414 -13.19 38.42 10.69
N GLU A 415 -14.02 37.85 9.82
CA GLU A 415 -13.85 37.97 8.38
C GLU A 415 -14.02 39.42 7.89
N THR A 416 -15.03 40.14 8.39
CA THR A 416 -15.19 41.57 8.06
C THR A 416 -14.03 42.42 8.56
N LEU A 417 -13.54 42.16 9.77
CA LEU A 417 -12.34 42.82 10.31
C LEU A 417 -11.09 42.52 9.48
N ARG A 418 -10.93 41.27 9.03
CA ARG A 418 -9.83 40.85 8.16
C ARG A 418 -9.88 41.61 6.84
N GLN A 419 -11.02 41.63 6.17
CA GLN A 419 -11.20 42.32 4.89
C GLN A 419 -10.93 43.84 5.04
N SER A 420 -11.39 44.45 6.12
CA SER A 420 -11.12 45.85 6.45
C SER A 420 -9.63 46.12 6.65
N LYS A 421 -8.93 45.28 7.44
CA LYS A 421 -7.48 45.41 7.66
C LYS A 421 -6.68 45.20 6.38
N VAL A 422 -6.98 44.16 5.61
CA VAL A 422 -6.30 43.88 4.33
C VAL A 422 -6.44 45.07 3.38
N THR A 423 -7.66 45.63 3.25
CA THR A 423 -7.92 46.81 2.42
C THR A 423 -7.16 48.05 2.92
N SER A 424 -7.14 48.27 4.23
CA SER A 424 -6.38 49.37 4.84
C SER A 424 -4.87 49.26 4.57
N THR A 425 -4.29 48.06 4.77
CA THR A 425 -2.87 47.79 4.53
C THR A 425 -2.51 47.96 3.05
N ILE A 426 -3.34 47.44 2.13
CA ILE A 426 -3.12 47.63 0.68
C ILE A 426 -3.11 49.13 0.32
N ASN A 427 -4.02 49.92 0.89
CA ASN A 427 -4.06 51.36 0.66
C ASN A 427 -2.85 52.09 1.26
N GLN A 428 -2.36 51.66 2.42
CA GLN A 428 -1.12 52.20 3.01
C GLN A 428 0.10 51.90 2.13
N ILE A 429 0.26 50.65 1.67
CA ILE A 429 1.35 50.25 0.77
C ILE A 429 1.27 51.03 -0.55
N ARG A 430 0.08 51.17 -1.14
CA ARG A 430 -0.10 51.94 -2.38
C ARG A 430 0.31 53.41 -2.20
N ARG A 431 0.00 54.03 -1.06
CA ARG A 431 0.42 55.41 -0.76
C ARG A 431 1.93 55.53 -0.59
N GLN A 432 2.58 54.59 0.09
CA GLN A 432 4.04 54.58 0.23
C GLN A 432 4.74 54.47 -1.12
N LEU A 433 4.29 53.56 -1.99
CA LEU A 433 4.83 53.39 -3.34
C LEU A 433 4.66 54.64 -4.23
N HIS A 434 3.53 55.36 -4.12
CA HIS A 434 3.32 56.60 -4.86
C HIS A 434 4.10 57.79 -4.29
N GLY A 435 4.38 57.78 -2.99
CA GLY A 435 5.21 58.79 -2.33
C GLY A 435 6.68 58.68 -2.74
N GLU A 436 7.20 57.47 -2.86
CA GLU A 436 8.59 57.21 -3.30
C GLU A 436 8.81 57.59 -4.77
N GLN A 437 7.82 57.37 -5.65
CA GLN A 437 7.92 57.76 -7.07
C GLN A 437 7.93 59.28 -7.35
N GLN A 438 7.62 60.12 -6.36
CA GLN A 438 7.70 61.58 -6.50
C GLN A 438 9.04 62.17 -6.00
N GLN A 439 9.90 61.35 -5.39
CA GLN A 439 11.21 61.79 -4.88
C GLN A 439 12.39 61.42 -5.81
N ASP A 440 12.13 60.62 -6.84
CA ASP A 440 12.99 60.44 -8.02
C ASP A 440 12.54 61.38 -9.15
#